data_AF-F4LVG7-F1
#
_entry.id   AF-F4LVG7-F1
#
_cell.length_a   1.000
_cell.length_b   1.000
_cell.length_c   1.000
_cell.angle_alpha   90.00
_cell.angle_beta   90.00
_cell.angle_gamma   90.00
#
_symmetry.space_group_name_H-M   'P 1'
#
loop_
_entity.id
_entity.type
_entity.pdbx_description
1 polymer ?
#
loop_
_entity_poly.entity_id
_entity_poly.type
_entity_poly.pdbx_seq_one_letter_code
_entity_poly.pdbx_strand_id
1 'polypeptide(L)'
;MEDTYNKKTIKRILDFEILPLLPLNIVELIKKVPINQLINLEEIRLRPTKPLMLVINNEDFMINDDGRITNESSKAYHTTKDDIYKTFHFISQYSVYSFEEELRNGYITLSGGHRVGFSGRVLLENENIKTIKYISGFNIRIAREVIGAADKVLPFIINGGKALNTLIISPPKAGKTTLLRDIIRQLSSGVDEFGIKGFNIGLVDERSEIACCYEGIPQNDVGIRTDVLDSCPKAKGIMLLLRSMSPDIIATDEIGRNEDVIAIEEAINTGVTIITTAHGSDLDDIRRRPTIRKLINKGFFDRYIILGTSSGVGSIEAILKGNNFENIYKCKKGKKIQCG
;
A
#
# COMPACT_ATOMS: atom_id res chain seq x y z
N MET A 1 -15.79 15.45 9.95
CA MET A 1 -14.72 15.82 9.00
C MET A 1 -14.27 14.62 8.19
N GLU A 2 -14.06 13.47 8.82
CA GLU A 2 -13.68 12.19 8.18
C GLU A 2 -14.67 11.71 7.12
N ASP A 3 -15.98 11.70 7.40
CA ASP A 3 -17.01 11.33 6.41
C ASP A 3 -17.06 12.26 5.18
N THR A 4 -16.81 13.55 5.37
CA THR A 4 -16.80 14.53 4.28
C THR A 4 -15.55 14.38 3.42
N TYR A 5 -14.41 14.08 4.04
CA TYR A 5 -13.17 13.75 3.35
C TYR A 5 -13.33 12.46 2.56
N ASN A 6 -13.78 11.37 3.18
CA ASN A 6 -13.98 10.07 2.54
C ASN A 6 -14.99 10.14 1.37
N LYS A 7 -16.07 10.93 1.50
CA LYS A 7 -17.00 11.21 0.39
C LYS A 7 -16.32 11.88 -0.80
N LYS A 8 -15.46 12.88 -0.56
CA LYS A 8 -14.73 13.57 -1.63
C LYS A 8 -13.71 12.65 -2.29
N THR A 9 -13.03 11.82 -1.50
CA THR A 9 -12.02 10.87 -1.97
C THR A 9 -12.64 9.79 -2.85
N ILE A 10 -13.70 9.09 -2.39
CA ILE A 10 -14.31 8.02 -3.18
C ILE A 10 -14.94 8.54 -4.48
N LYS A 11 -15.54 9.73 -4.44
CA LYS A 11 -16.11 10.34 -5.65
C LYS A 11 -15.02 10.59 -6.69
N ARG A 12 -13.88 11.14 -6.28
CA ARG A 12 -12.74 11.37 -7.17
C ARG A 12 -12.22 10.06 -7.77
N ILE A 13 -12.00 9.05 -6.92
CA ILE A 13 -11.56 7.72 -7.37
C ILE A 13 -12.52 7.15 -8.42
N LEU A 14 -13.82 7.17 -8.14
CA LEU A 14 -14.82 6.66 -9.09
C LEU A 14 -14.80 7.44 -10.40
N ASP A 15 -14.89 8.77 -10.35
CA ASP A 15 -15.04 9.60 -11.55
C ASP A 15 -13.80 9.58 -12.46
N PHE A 16 -12.59 9.49 -11.90
CA PHE A 16 -11.34 9.65 -12.66
C PHE A 16 -10.53 8.36 -12.86
N GLU A 17 -10.66 7.38 -11.97
CA GLU A 17 -9.77 6.20 -11.94
C GLU A 17 -10.53 4.90 -12.28
N ILE A 18 -11.80 4.77 -11.85
CA ILE A 18 -12.57 3.51 -12.00
C ILE A 18 -13.62 3.55 -13.12
N LEU A 19 -14.54 4.52 -13.10
CA LEU A 19 -15.65 4.58 -14.06
C LEU A 19 -15.19 4.72 -15.52
N PRO A 20 -14.07 5.38 -15.86
CA PRO A 20 -13.56 5.41 -17.23
C PRO A 20 -13.23 4.02 -17.82
N LEU A 21 -13.11 2.98 -16.98
CA LEU A 21 -12.81 1.61 -17.38
C LEU A 21 -14.06 0.77 -17.67
N LEU A 22 -15.24 1.34 -17.44
CA LEU A 22 -16.52 0.63 -17.50
C LEU A 22 -17.38 1.14 -18.66
N PRO A 23 -18.26 0.28 -19.22
CA PRO A 23 -19.18 0.70 -20.27
C PRO A 23 -20.24 1.67 -19.73
N LEU A 24 -20.73 2.55 -20.60
CA LEU A 24 -21.57 3.70 -20.25
C LEU A 24 -22.80 3.31 -19.41
N ASN A 25 -23.47 2.22 -19.74
CA ASN A 25 -24.62 1.71 -18.98
C ASN A 25 -24.25 1.38 -17.53
N ILE A 26 -23.11 0.74 -17.27
CA ILE A 26 -22.64 0.45 -15.91
C ILE A 26 -22.25 1.75 -15.20
N VAL A 27 -21.59 2.68 -15.91
CA VAL A 27 -21.23 3.99 -15.38
C VAL A 27 -22.46 4.75 -14.90
N GLU A 28 -23.52 4.79 -15.71
CA GLU A 28 -24.78 5.45 -15.37
C GLU A 28 -25.48 4.79 -14.16
N LEU A 29 -25.45 3.46 -14.06
CA LEU A 29 -25.99 2.74 -12.91
C LEU A 29 -25.25 3.10 -11.62
N ILE A 30 -23.91 3.08 -11.64
CA ILE A 30 -23.11 3.39 -10.44
C ILE A 30 -23.26 4.87 -10.05
N LYS A 31 -23.31 5.80 -11.02
CA LYS A 31 -23.49 7.24 -10.74
C LYS A 31 -24.84 7.59 -10.11
N LYS A 32 -25.87 6.77 -10.33
CA LYS A 32 -27.19 6.93 -9.69
C LYS A 32 -27.19 6.50 -8.22
N VAL A 33 -26.26 5.64 -7.79
CA VAL A 33 -26.16 5.22 -6.40
C VAL A 33 -25.71 6.42 -5.55
N PRO A 34 -26.44 6.75 -4.47
CA PRO A 34 -26.03 7.82 -3.57
C PRO A 34 -24.60 7.61 -3.03
N ILE A 35 -23.73 8.62 -3.18
CA ILE A 35 -22.30 8.50 -2.84
C ILE A 35 -22.05 8.10 -1.38
N ASN A 36 -22.99 8.43 -0.48
CA ASN A 36 -22.92 8.03 0.93
C ASN A 36 -23.00 6.50 1.13
N GLN A 37 -23.63 5.79 0.21
CA GLN A 37 -23.68 4.31 0.23
C GLN A 37 -22.39 3.69 -0.33
N LEU A 38 -21.65 4.43 -1.16
CA LEU A 38 -20.40 3.97 -1.77
C LEU A 38 -19.15 4.35 -0.96
N ILE A 39 -19.28 5.07 0.16
CA ILE A 39 -18.13 5.56 0.96
C ILE A 39 -17.17 4.43 1.29
N ASN A 40 -17.66 3.20 1.52
CA ASN A 40 -16.87 2.02 1.85
C ASN A 40 -16.87 0.95 0.74
N LEU A 41 -17.08 1.35 -0.51
CA LEU A 41 -16.91 0.47 -1.67
C LEU A 41 -15.47 -0.03 -1.77
N GLU A 42 -15.32 -1.34 -1.77
CA GLU A 42 -14.05 -2.06 -1.81
C GLU A 42 -13.86 -2.75 -3.16
N GLU A 43 -14.92 -3.33 -3.73
CA GLU A 43 -14.83 -4.06 -4.99
C GLU A 43 -16.04 -3.85 -5.90
N ILE A 44 -15.80 -3.88 -7.21
CA ILE A 44 -16.84 -3.97 -8.24
C ILE A 44 -16.58 -5.24 -9.04
N ARG A 45 -17.56 -6.15 -9.08
CA ARG A 45 -17.41 -7.45 -9.75
C ARG A 45 -18.39 -7.58 -10.91
N LEU A 46 -17.84 -7.99 -12.05
CA LEU A 46 -18.58 -8.23 -13.28
C LEU A 46 -18.40 -9.70 -13.67
N ARG A 47 -19.51 -10.40 -13.89
CA ARG A 47 -19.52 -11.78 -14.37
C ARG A 47 -20.72 -11.98 -15.30
N PRO A 48 -20.54 -12.51 -16.51
CA PRO A 48 -21.58 -12.59 -17.53
C PRO A 48 -22.78 -13.34 -16.98
N THR A 49 -23.98 -12.81 -17.26
CA THR A 49 -25.28 -13.33 -16.80
C THR A 49 -25.48 -13.33 -15.28
N LYS A 50 -24.60 -12.69 -14.52
CA LYS A 50 -24.73 -12.52 -13.07
C LYS A 50 -24.93 -11.04 -12.72
N PRO A 51 -25.53 -10.77 -11.55
CA PRO A 51 -25.66 -9.41 -11.03
C PRO A 51 -24.35 -8.63 -11.04
N LEU A 52 -24.41 -7.35 -11.39
CA LEU A 52 -23.35 -6.40 -11.08
C LEU A 52 -23.26 -6.25 -9.57
N MET A 53 -22.09 -6.57 -9.01
CA MET A 53 -21.91 -6.69 -7.57
C MET A 53 -20.97 -5.60 -7.05
N LEU A 54 -21.36 -5.00 -5.93
CA LEU A 54 -20.59 -4.04 -5.16
C LEU A 54 -20.26 -4.66 -3.81
N VAL A 55 -18.98 -4.78 -3.48
CA VAL A 55 -18.57 -5.21 -2.13
C VAL A 55 -18.34 -3.96 -1.30
N ILE A 56 -19.13 -3.78 -0.24
CA ILE A 56 -19.10 -2.59 0.62
C ILE A 56 -19.01 -3.07 2.07
N ASN A 57 -17.98 -2.65 2.80
CA ASN A 57 -17.71 -3.15 4.17
C ASN A 57 -17.65 -4.69 4.26
N ASN A 58 -16.96 -5.37 3.33
CA ASN A 58 -16.96 -6.83 3.21
C ASN A 58 -18.33 -7.52 2.99
N GLU A 59 -19.40 -6.78 2.67
CA GLU A 59 -20.71 -7.35 2.34
C GLU A 59 -21.04 -7.20 0.85
N ASP A 60 -21.69 -8.22 0.28
CA ASP A 60 -22.06 -8.26 -1.13
C ASP A 60 -23.42 -7.56 -1.36
N PHE A 61 -23.38 -6.51 -2.18
CA PHE A 61 -24.56 -5.79 -2.65
C PHE A 61 -24.70 -5.88 -4.17
N MET A 62 -25.89 -5.64 -4.68
CA MET A 62 -26.17 -5.58 -6.13
C MET A 62 -26.81 -4.24 -6.47
N ILE A 63 -26.78 -3.85 -7.75
CA ILE A 63 -27.45 -2.65 -8.25
C ILE A 63 -28.61 -3.07 -9.15
N ASN A 64 -29.79 -2.46 -9.01
CA ASN A 64 -30.92 -2.66 -9.93
C ASN A 64 -30.85 -1.71 -11.15
N ASP A 65 -31.75 -1.87 -12.13
CA ASP A 65 -31.79 -1.03 -13.34
C ASP A 65 -32.03 0.48 -13.06
N ASP A 66 -32.59 0.81 -11.90
CA ASP A 66 -32.79 2.19 -11.45
C ASP A 66 -31.55 2.80 -10.79
N GLY A 67 -30.46 2.05 -10.62
CA GLY A 67 -29.25 2.50 -9.94
C GLY A 67 -29.39 2.56 -8.42
N ARG A 68 -30.21 1.69 -7.82
CA ARG A 68 -30.38 1.53 -6.37
C ARG A 68 -29.75 0.22 -5.90
N ILE A 69 -29.19 0.24 -4.68
CA ILE A 69 -28.67 -0.97 -4.04
C ILE A 69 -29.82 -1.92 -3.70
N THR A 70 -29.62 -3.21 -3.98
CA THR A 70 -30.54 -4.30 -3.69
C THR A 70 -29.76 -5.55 -3.25
N ASN A 71 -30.39 -6.37 -2.41
CA ASN A 71 -29.90 -7.71 -2.03
C ASN A 71 -30.63 -8.83 -2.77
N GLU A 72 -31.62 -8.49 -3.59
CA GLU A 72 -32.40 -9.44 -4.37
C GLU A 72 -31.83 -9.59 -5.78
N SER A 73 -31.25 -10.76 -6.07
CA SER A 73 -30.67 -11.04 -7.39
C SER A 73 -31.68 -10.92 -8.53
N SER A 74 -32.96 -11.23 -8.32
CA SER A 74 -34.00 -11.14 -9.36
C SER A 74 -34.29 -9.72 -9.81
N LYS A 75 -34.01 -8.73 -8.96
CA LYS A 75 -34.20 -7.30 -9.24
C LYS A 75 -32.90 -6.61 -9.68
N ALA A 76 -31.78 -7.33 -9.70
CA ALA A 76 -30.49 -6.76 -10.01
C ALA A 76 -30.27 -6.62 -11.52
N TYR A 77 -29.47 -5.64 -11.90
CA TYR A 77 -28.89 -5.55 -13.23
C TYR A 77 -27.93 -6.72 -13.45
N HIS A 78 -28.19 -7.53 -14.46
CA HIS A 78 -27.33 -8.67 -14.81
C HIS A 78 -26.37 -8.27 -15.92
N THR A 79 -25.07 -8.35 -15.65
CA THR A 79 -24.06 -7.97 -16.63
C THR A 79 -24.13 -8.90 -17.85
N THR A 80 -24.06 -8.31 -19.02
CA THR A 80 -24.14 -8.98 -20.31
C THR A 80 -22.76 -9.38 -20.81
N LYS A 81 -22.70 -10.21 -21.85
CA LYS A 81 -21.42 -10.51 -22.53
C LYS A 81 -20.80 -9.27 -23.16
N ASP A 82 -21.63 -8.34 -23.64
CA ASP A 82 -21.20 -7.08 -24.22
C ASP A 82 -20.54 -6.17 -23.17
N ASP A 83 -21.08 -6.14 -21.94
CA ASP A 83 -20.45 -5.41 -20.83
C ASP A 83 -19.06 -5.93 -20.53
N ILE A 84 -18.89 -7.26 -20.48
CA ILE A 84 -17.59 -7.90 -20.25
C ILE A 84 -16.63 -7.55 -21.40
N TYR A 85 -17.09 -7.63 -22.65
CA TYR A 85 -16.26 -7.30 -23.81
C TYR A 85 -15.82 -5.84 -23.82
N LYS A 86 -16.73 -4.90 -23.56
CA LYS A 86 -16.41 -3.46 -23.51
C LYS A 86 -15.51 -3.12 -22.32
N THR A 87 -15.77 -3.69 -21.15
CA THR A 87 -14.92 -3.52 -19.97
C THR A 87 -13.50 -4.02 -20.25
N PHE A 88 -13.38 -5.21 -20.86
CA PHE A 88 -12.08 -5.73 -21.30
C PHE A 88 -11.37 -4.76 -22.24
N HIS A 89 -12.09 -4.25 -23.24
CA HIS A 89 -11.55 -3.35 -24.23
C HIS A 89 -11.02 -2.06 -23.60
N PHE A 90 -11.80 -1.42 -22.72
CA PHE A 90 -11.35 -0.22 -22.00
C PHE A 90 -10.14 -0.52 -21.13
N ILE A 91 -10.18 -1.56 -20.28
CA ILE A 91 -9.01 -1.91 -19.45
C ILE A 91 -7.76 -2.16 -20.31
N SER A 92 -7.90 -2.88 -21.44
CA SER A 92 -6.78 -3.18 -22.33
C SER A 92 -6.20 -1.94 -23.01
N GLN A 93 -7.01 -0.92 -23.31
CA GLN A 93 -6.56 0.35 -23.90
C GLN A 93 -5.88 1.27 -22.87
N TYR A 94 -6.23 1.11 -21.60
CA TYR A 94 -5.59 1.81 -20.48
C TYR A 94 -4.36 1.06 -19.95
N SER A 95 -3.96 -0.07 -20.54
CA SER A 95 -2.69 -0.75 -20.23
C SER A 95 -1.63 -0.39 -21.27
N VAL A 96 -0.50 0.14 -20.82
CA VAL A 96 0.60 0.59 -21.69
C VAL A 96 1.70 -0.48 -21.87
N TYR A 97 1.67 -1.56 -21.08
CA TYR A 97 2.55 -2.73 -21.21
C TYR A 97 2.07 -3.71 -22.30
N SER A 98 2.84 -4.79 -22.53
CA SER A 98 2.25 -5.97 -23.15
C SER A 98 1.22 -6.55 -22.18
N PHE A 99 -0.05 -6.21 -22.38
CA PHE A 99 -1.22 -6.75 -21.69
C PHE A 99 -1.17 -8.27 -21.47
N GLU A 100 -0.41 -8.99 -22.30
CA GLU A 100 -0.10 -10.41 -22.17
C GLU A 100 0.61 -10.81 -20.86
N GLU A 101 1.51 -9.98 -20.31
CA GLU A 101 2.21 -10.24 -19.04
C GLU A 101 1.27 -10.06 -17.84
N GLU A 102 0.42 -9.03 -17.88
CA GLU A 102 -0.62 -8.80 -16.87
C GLU A 102 -1.64 -9.94 -16.87
N LEU A 103 -2.05 -10.41 -18.05
CA LEU A 103 -2.89 -11.61 -18.18
C LEU A 103 -2.20 -12.85 -17.62
N ARG A 104 -0.88 -13.00 -17.80
CA ARG A 104 -0.12 -14.10 -17.20
C ARG A 104 -0.14 -14.05 -15.67
N ASN A 105 -0.01 -12.85 -15.10
CA ASN A 105 -0.06 -12.61 -13.66
C ASN A 105 -1.50 -12.69 -13.10
N GLY A 106 -2.51 -12.63 -13.97
CA GLY A 106 -3.93 -12.74 -13.61
C GLY A 106 -4.56 -11.45 -13.07
N TYR A 107 -3.82 -10.34 -13.08
CA TYR A 107 -4.33 -9.02 -12.73
C TYR A 107 -3.53 -7.90 -13.40
N ILE A 108 -4.16 -6.73 -13.49
CA ILE A 108 -3.53 -5.45 -13.85
C ILE A 108 -3.61 -4.49 -12.66
N THR A 109 -2.57 -3.68 -12.45
CA THR A 109 -2.60 -2.53 -11.55
C THR A 109 -2.96 -1.28 -12.35
N LEU A 110 -3.98 -0.56 -11.91
CA LEU A 110 -4.45 0.67 -12.54
C LEU A 110 -3.84 1.90 -11.85
N SER A 111 -4.08 3.07 -12.44
CA SER A 111 -3.86 4.33 -11.74
C SER A 111 -4.64 4.38 -10.41
N GLY A 112 -4.06 5.03 -9.40
CA GLY A 112 -4.58 5.04 -8.03
C GLY A 112 -4.31 3.76 -7.22
N GLY A 113 -3.50 2.82 -7.75
CA GLY A 113 -3.08 1.60 -7.05
C GLY A 113 -4.17 0.53 -6.99
N HIS A 114 -5.27 0.73 -7.72
CA HIS A 114 -6.35 -0.22 -7.85
C HIS A 114 -5.91 -1.45 -8.62
N ARG A 115 -6.61 -2.57 -8.44
CA ARG A 115 -6.28 -3.81 -9.16
C ARG A 115 -7.49 -4.38 -9.85
N VAL A 116 -7.35 -4.79 -11.11
CA VAL A 116 -8.37 -5.58 -11.79
C VAL A 116 -7.87 -7.00 -11.94
N GLY A 117 -8.51 -7.92 -11.22
CA GLY A 117 -8.31 -9.35 -11.41
C GLY A 117 -9.15 -9.85 -12.59
N PHE A 118 -8.59 -10.81 -13.34
CA PHE A 118 -9.25 -11.42 -14.48
C PHE A 118 -9.65 -12.86 -14.19
N SER A 119 -10.79 -13.30 -14.75
CA SER A 119 -11.15 -14.71 -14.82
C SER A 119 -11.38 -15.14 -16.26
N GLY A 120 -10.96 -16.34 -16.62
CA GLY A 120 -11.09 -16.89 -17.96
C GLY A 120 -10.48 -18.29 -18.07
N ARG A 121 -10.23 -18.73 -19.30
CA ARG A 121 -9.55 -20.00 -19.59
C ARG A 121 -8.03 -19.82 -19.52
N VAL A 122 -7.39 -20.47 -18.56
CA VAL A 122 -5.94 -20.49 -18.43
C VAL A 122 -5.33 -21.38 -19.51
N LEU A 123 -4.28 -20.91 -20.18
CA LEU A 123 -3.42 -21.71 -21.05
C LEU A 123 -2.06 -21.90 -20.38
N LEU A 124 -1.59 -23.14 -20.38
CA LEU A 124 -0.31 -23.52 -19.77
C LEU A 124 0.77 -23.75 -20.83
N GLU A 125 2.02 -23.51 -20.46
CA GLU A 125 3.22 -23.88 -21.21
C GLU A 125 4.30 -24.31 -20.22
N ASN A 126 4.80 -25.54 -20.37
CA ASN A 126 5.78 -26.14 -19.44
C ASN A 126 5.37 -25.97 -17.97
N GLU A 127 4.13 -26.34 -17.64
CA GLU A 127 3.51 -26.24 -16.30
C GLU A 127 3.34 -24.81 -15.74
N ASN A 128 3.77 -23.78 -16.47
CA ASN A 128 3.59 -22.39 -16.10
C ASN A 128 2.38 -21.79 -16.82
N ILE A 129 1.76 -20.78 -16.21
CA ILE A 129 0.71 -20.00 -16.88
C ILE A 129 1.37 -19.26 -18.04
N LYS A 130 0.89 -19.52 -19.26
CA LYS A 130 1.29 -18.76 -20.44
C LYS A 130 0.49 -17.46 -20.53
N THR A 131 -0.83 -17.58 -20.44
CA THR A 131 -1.80 -16.49 -20.55
C THR A 131 -3.21 -16.94 -20.13
N ILE A 132 -4.16 -15.99 -20.03
CA ILE A 132 -5.58 -16.24 -19.82
C ILE A 132 -6.36 -15.78 -21.06
N LYS A 133 -7.14 -16.69 -21.66
CA LYS A 133 -8.02 -16.41 -22.82
C LYS A 133 -9.49 -16.44 -22.41
N TYR A 134 -10.36 -15.92 -23.29
CA TYR A 134 -11.81 -15.90 -23.08
C TYR A 134 -12.18 -15.27 -21.73
N ILE A 135 -11.71 -14.03 -21.52
CA ILE A 135 -11.98 -13.29 -20.29
C ILE A 135 -13.49 -13.20 -20.10
N SER A 136 -13.92 -13.67 -18.94
CA SER A 136 -15.31 -13.88 -18.56
C SER A 136 -15.63 -13.24 -17.22
N GLY A 137 -14.75 -12.43 -16.65
CA GLY A 137 -15.08 -11.72 -15.43
C GLY A 137 -13.96 -10.83 -14.95
N PHE A 138 -14.38 -9.81 -14.21
CA PHE A 138 -13.50 -8.80 -13.63
C PHE A 138 -13.80 -8.65 -12.15
N ASN A 139 -12.75 -8.50 -11.36
CA ASN A 139 -12.84 -8.00 -10.00
C ASN A 139 -12.00 -6.73 -9.89
N ILE A 140 -12.65 -5.57 -9.90
CA ILE A 140 -11.99 -4.28 -9.71
C ILE A 140 -11.94 -4.00 -8.21
N ARG A 141 -10.74 -4.04 -7.63
CA ARG A 141 -10.48 -3.80 -6.21
C ARG A 141 -9.99 -2.37 -6.04
N ILE A 142 -10.77 -1.58 -5.32
CA ILE A 142 -10.51 -0.16 -5.08
C ILE A 142 -9.52 -0.04 -3.93
N ALA A 143 -8.32 0.42 -4.26
CA ALA A 143 -7.31 0.75 -3.26
C ALA A 143 -7.71 1.99 -2.46
N ARG A 144 -7.35 1.98 -1.19
CA ARG A 144 -7.54 3.11 -0.27
C ARG A 144 -6.29 3.30 0.54
N GLU A 145 -5.93 4.56 0.69
CA GLU A 145 -4.85 4.96 1.56
C GLU A 145 -5.35 5.19 2.97
N VAL A 146 -4.68 4.60 3.95
CA VAL A 146 -4.82 5.02 5.34
C VAL A 146 -3.78 6.10 5.58
N ILE A 147 -4.25 7.32 5.75
CA ILE A 147 -3.47 8.52 6.07
C ILE A 147 -3.50 8.71 7.59
N GLY A 148 -2.36 9.08 8.17
CA GLY A 148 -2.23 9.30 9.62
C GLY A 148 -1.91 8.02 10.42
N ALA A 149 -1.63 6.91 9.73
CA ALA A 149 -1.16 5.68 10.37
C ALA A 149 0.15 5.90 11.14
N ALA A 150 0.99 6.84 10.70
CA ALA A 150 2.27 7.16 11.30
C ALA A 150 2.21 8.18 12.45
N ASP A 151 1.08 8.85 12.68
CA ASP A 151 0.96 9.96 13.64
C ASP A 151 1.43 9.58 15.05
N LYS A 152 1.10 8.35 15.48
CA LYS A 152 1.46 7.84 16.80
C LYS A 152 2.93 7.45 16.94
N VAL A 153 3.64 7.17 15.84
CA VAL A 153 5.04 6.72 15.86
C VAL A 153 6.02 7.84 15.54
N LEU A 154 5.62 8.83 14.74
CA LEU A 154 6.47 9.94 14.32
C LEU A 154 7.21 10.62 15.50
N PRO A 155 6.56 10.98 16.62
CA PRO A 155 7.24 11.61 17.76
C PRO A 155 8.37 10.77 18.36
N PHE A 156 8.42 9.47 18.07
CA PHE A 156 9.42 8.56 18.60
C PHE A 156 10.56 8.27 17.64
N ILE A 157 10.36 8.49 16.33
CA ILE A 157 11.36 8.24 15.28
C ILE A 157 12.02 9.53 14.77
N ILE A 158 11.75 10.65 15.44
CA ILE A 158 12.33 11.96 15.20
C ILE A 158 13.06 12.42 16.46
N ASN A 159 14.25 13.00 16.30
CA ASN A 159 14.98 13.64 17.38
C ASN A 159 15.73 14.87 16.87
N GLY A 160 15.47 16.04 17.47
CA GLY A 160 16.17 17.28 17.12
C GLY A 160 16.08 17.66 15.64
N GLY A 161 14.92 17.42 15.01
CA GLY A 161 14.72 17.69 13.58
C GLY A 161 15.37 16.69 12.62
N LYS A 162 15.90 15.56 13.13
CA LYS A 162 16.43 14.45 12.33
C LYS A 162 15.57 13.20 12.48
N ALA A 163 15.44 12.44 11.41
CA ALA A 163 14.89 11.09 11.47
C ALA A 163 15.91 10.12 12.12
N LEU A 164 15.40 9.05 12.72
CA LEU A 164 16.18 8.03 13.40
C LEU A 164 16.14 6.71 12.63
N ASN A 165 17.24 5.94 12.69
CA ASN A 165 17.27 4.61 12.08
C ASN A 165 16.22 3.73 12.74
N THR A 166 15.26 3.25 11.95
CA THR A 166 14.04 2.62 12.48
C THR A 166 13.80 1.26 11.82
N LEU A 167 13.61 0.23 12.66
CA LEU A 167 13.15 -1.09 12.23
C LEU A 167 11.71 -1.33 12.68
N ILE A 168 10.81 -1.57 11.73
CA ILE A 168 9.40 -1.92 11.97
C ILE A 168 9.26 -3.44 11.96
N ILE A 169 8.90 -4.02 13.09
CA ILE A 169 8.71 -5.44 13.31
C ILE A 169 7.21 -5.73 13.28
N SER A 170 6.78 -6.60 12.38
CA SER A 170 5.35 -6.87 12.20
C SER A 170 5.09 -8.30 11.73
N PRO A 171 4.09 -9.00 12.29
CA PRO A 171 3.59 -10.21 11.67
C PRO A 171 2.94 -9.88 10.30
N PRO A 172 2.77 -10.87 9.42
CA PRO A 172 2.06 -10.70 8.17
C PRO A 172 0.66 -10.10 8.38
N LYS A 173 0.23 -9.21 7.46
CA LYS A 173 -1.09 -8.58 7.46
C LYS A 173 -1.41 -7.66 8.67
N ALA A 174 -0.43 -7.28 9.49
CA ALA A 174 -0.64 -6.38 10.63
C ALA A 174 -0.41 -4.88 10.31
N GLY A 175 -0.43 -4.50 9.02
CA GLY A 175 -0.39 -3.09 8.60
C GLY A 175 1.00 -2.48 8.40
N LYS A 176 2.07 -3.29 8.30
CA LYS A 176 3.46 -2.80 8.11
C LYS A 176 3.59 -1.86 6.92
N THR A 177 3.06 -2.24 5.76
CA THR A 177 3.19 -1.48 4.51
C THR A 177 2.45 -0.16 4.63
N THR A 178 1.27 -0.19 5.26
CA THR A 178 0.47 1.00 5.56
C THR A 178 1.22 1.97 6.47
N LEU A 179 1.84 1.47 7.55
CA LEU A 179 2.63 2.32 8.46
C LEU A 179 3.87 2.88 7.75
N LEU A 180 4.66 2.04 7.09
CA LEU A 180 5.88 2.46 6.41
C LEU A 180 5.59 3.52 5.34
N ARG A 181 4.57 3.29 4.50
CA ARG A 181 4.13 4.24 3.48
C ARG A 181 3.76 5.59 4.08
N ASP A 182 2.99 5.59 5.16
CA ASP A 182 2.57 6.85 5.78
C ASP A 182 3.73 7.56 6.51
N ILE A 183 4.71 6.81 7.07
CA ILE A 183 5.96 7.39 7.57
C ILE A 183 6.70 8.10 6.43
N ILE A 184 6.88 7.43 5.29
CA ILE A 184 7.55 7.99 4.10
C ILE A 184 6.83 9.26 3.65
N ARG A 185 5.50 9.19 3.46
CA ARG A 185 4.66 10.32 3.04
C ARG A 185 4.83 11.54 3.94
N GLN A 186 4.75 11.35 5.26
CA GLN A 186 4.83 12.44 6.23
C GLN A 186 6.24 13.01 6.34
N LEU A 187 7.28 12.17 6.41
CA LEU A 187 8.66 12.64 6.48
C LEU A 187 9.10 13.35 5.20
N SER A 188 8.65 12.89 4.04
CA SER A 188 8.90 13.49 2.73
C SER A 188 8.22 14.85 2.57
N SER A 189 6.95 14.94 2.97
CA SER A 189 6.15 16.16 2.87
C SER A 189 6.49 17.21 3.92
N GLY A 190 7.08 16.80 5.03
CA GLY A 190 7.28 17.62 6.20
C GLY A 190 6.11 17.51 7.19
N VAL A 191 6.41 17.80 8.46
CA VAL A 191 5.45 17.77 9.56
C VAL A 191 5.71 18.98 10.44
N ASP A 192 4.94 20.05 10.23
CA ASP A 192 5.09 21.33 10.92
C ASP A 192 4.99 21.18 12.45
N GLU A 193 4.11 20.29 12.93
CA GLU A 193 3.94 20.00 14.37
C GLU A 193 5.27 19.56 15.03
N PHE A 194 6.16 18.91 14.27
CA PHE A 194 7.47 18.47 14.74
C PHE A 194 8.63 19.32 14.20
N GLY A 195 8.34 20.46 13.55
CA GLY A 195 9.34 21.34 12.96
C GLY A 195 10.11 20.74 11.79
N ILE A 196 9.52 19.76 11.09
CA ILE A 196 10.15 19.06 9.97
C ILE A 196 9.74 19.71 8.66
N LYS A 197 10.73 20.21 7.91
CA LYS A 197 10.51 20.85 6.59
C LYS A 197 10.32 19.86 5.42
N GLY A 198 10.58 18.58 5.65
CA GLY A 198 10.59 17.51 4.66
C GLY A 198 11.99 16.98 4.40
N PHE A 199 12.11 15.68 4.16
CA PHE A 199 13.35 14.98 3.84
C PHE A 199 13.32 14.46 2.40
N ASN A 200 14.47 14.41 1.72
CA ASN A 200 14.59 13.66 0.48
C ASN A 200 14.63 12.17 0.81
N ILE A 201 13.65 11.41 0.34
CA ILE A 201 13.51 9.99 0.63
C ILE A 201 13.77 9.18 -0.62
N GLY A 202 14.70 8.22 -0.53
CA GLY A 202 14.83 7.17 -1.53
C GLY A 202 14.06 5.92 -1.09
N LEU A 203 12.99 5.57 -1.79
CA LEU A 203 12.19 4.38 -1.54
C LEU A 203 12.63 3.23 -2.46
N VAL A 204 13.04 2.10 -1.88
CA VAL A 204 13.26 0.85 -2.61
C VAL A 204 12.10 -0.11 -2.33
N ASP A 205 11.23 -0.28 -3.32
CA ASP A 205 10.00 -1.08 -3.23
C ASP A 205 10.13 -2.36 -4.07
N GLU A 206 10.71 -3.42 -3.50
CA GLU A 206 11.02 -4.66 -4.24
C GLU A 206 9.77 -5.36 -4.78
N ARG A 207 8.63 -5.20 -4.10
CA ARG A 207 7.37 -5.88 -4.45
C ARG A 207 6.31 -4.97 -5.08
N SER A 208 6.62 -3.69 -5.29
CA SER A 208 5.64 -2.69 -5.75
C SER A 208 4.39 -2.63 -4.86
N GLU A 209 4.57 -2.72 -3.53
CA GLU A 209 3.47 -2.72 -2.56
C GLU A 209 3.31 -1.38 -1.83
N ILE A 210 4.39 -0.59 -1.71
CA ILE A 210 4.41 0.67 -0.96
C ILE A 210 3.94 1.80 -1.88
N ALA A 211 4.61 2.01 -3.00
CA ALA A 211 4.27 3.06 -3.97
C ALA A 211 3.20 2.60 -4.97
N CYS A 212 3.09 1.28 -5.18
CA CYS A 212 2.23 0.69 -6.21
C CYS A 212 2.43 1.35 -7.57
N CYS A 213 3.68 1.53 -8.01
CA CYS A 213 3.97 2.33 -9.20
C CYS A 213 3.25 1.78 -10.44
N TYR A 214 2.72 2.70 -11.24
CA TYR A 214 2.21 2.44 -12.57
C TYR A 214 2.99 3.35 -13.52
N GLU A 215 3.64 2.76 -14.52
CA GLU A 215 4.55 3.47 -15.45
C GLU A 215 5.69 4.25 -14.76
N GLY A 216 6.21 3.71 -13.65
CA GLY A 216 7.23 4.38 -12.84
C GLY A 216 6.72 5.57 -12.03
N ILE A 217 5.42 5.88 -12.12
CA ILE A 217 4.76 6.92 -11.34
C ILE A 217 4.13 6.27 -10.10
N PRO A 218 4.49 6.68 -8.87
CA PRO A 218 3.83 6.24 -7.65
C PRO A 218 2.33 6.50 -7.70
N GLN A 219 1.53 5.49 -7.39
CA GLN A 219 0.07 5.62 -7.36
C GLN A 219 -0.46 5.89 -5.97
N ASN A 220 0.27 5.42 -4.96
CA ASN A 220 0.06 5.82 -3.58
C ASN A 220 0.84 7.12 -3.28
N ASP A 221 0.29 7.94 -2.39
CA ASP A 221 0.98 9.12 -1.87
C ASP A 221 2.15 8.68 -0.98
N VAL A 222 3.35 8.76 -1.55
CA VAL A 222 4.62 8.56 -0.87
C VAL A 222 5.30 9.88 -0.52
N GLY A 223 4.60 11.01 -0.63
CA GLY A 223 5.11 12.35 -0.30
C GLY A 223 5.89 13.02 -1.42
N ILE A 224 6.01 14.35 -1.31
CA ILE A 224 6.43 15.23 -2.41
C ILE A 224 7.93 15.21 -2.76
N ARG A 225 8.76 14.59 -1.92
CA ARG A 225 10.24 14.50 -2.02
C ARG A 225 10.74 13.07 -2.05
N THR A 226 9.95 12.16 -2.59
CA THR A 226 10.26 10.73 -2.59
C THR A 226 10.62 10.24 -3.99
N ASP A 227 11.83 9.74 -4.14
CA ASP A 227 12.31 9.05 -5.33
C ASP A 227 12.08 7.54 -5.16
N VAL A 228 11.40 6.91 -6.11
CA VAL A 228 11.02 5.49 -6.01
C VAL A 228 11.78 4.62 -6.99
N LEU A 229 12.44 3.59 -6.47
CA LEU A 229 12.93 2.45 -7.23
C LEU A 229 11.95 1.29 -7.08
N ASP A 230 11.05 1.18 -8.05
CA ASP A 230 10.03 0.13 -8.10
C ASP A 230 10.59 -1.20 -8.62
N SER A 231 10.10 -2.31 -8.06
CA SER A 231 10.46 -3.67 -8.46
C SER A 231 11.97 -3.94 -8.43
N CYS A 232 12.70 -3.22 -7.57
CA CYS A 232 14.15 -3.23 -7.48
C CYS A 232 14.65 -4.07 -6.30
N PRO A 233 15.60 -5.00 -6.49
CA PRO A 233 16.21 -5.71 -5.36
C PRO A 233 16.85 -4.75 -4.36
N LYS A 234 16.47 -4.86 -3.09
CA LYS A 234 16.86 -3.92 -2.01
C LYS A 234 18.33 -3.52 -1.99
N ALA A 235 19.22 -4.50 -1.92
CA ALA A 235 20.66 -4.22 -1.85
C ALA A 235 21.15 -3.38 -3.04
N LYS A 236 20.67 -3.67 -4.26
CA LYS A 236 21.01 -2.87 -5.45
C LYS A 236 20.37 -1.49 -5.43
N GLY A 237 19.11 -1.40 -5.03
CA GLY A 237 18.38 -0.14 -4.96
C GLY A 237 18.98 0.82 -3.95
N ILE A 238 19.34 0.33 -2.75
CA ILE A 238 20.02 1.12 -1.71
C ILE A 238 21.32 1.71 -2.29
N MET A 239 22.16 0.86 -2.90
CA MET A 239 23.43 1.32 -3.48
C MET A 239 23.23 2.30 -4.65
N LEU A 240 22.17 2.14 -5.44
CA LEU A 240 21.85 3.08 -6.52
C LEU A 240 21.47 4.46 -5.95
N LEU A 241 20.55 4.50 -4.98
CA LEU A 241 20.09 5.73 -4.34
C LEU A 241 21.24 6.49 -3.67
N LEU A 242 22.12 5.79 -2.95
CA LEU A 242 23.32 6.39 -2.32
C LEU A 242 24.22 7.08 -3.34
N ARG A 243 24.29 6.55 -4.57
CA ARG A 243 25.18 7.07 -5.61
C ARG A 243 24.57 8.18 -6.45
N SER A 244 23.24 8.23 -6.59
CA SER A 244 22.59 9.08 -7.58
C SER A 244 21.60 10.11 -7.04
N MET A 245 20.98 9.87 -5.86
CA MET A 245 19.86 10.71 -5.40
C MET A 245 20.18 11.54 -4.15
N SER A 246 21.34 11.33 -3.52
CA SER A 246 21.74 12.00 -2.26
C SER A 246 20.61 12.04 -1.20
N PRO A 247 20.01 10.89 -0.86
CA PRO A 247 18.85 10.85 0.04
C PRO A 247 19.23 11.18 1.48
N ASP A 248 18.35 11.88 2.20
CA ASP A 248 18.45 12.01 3.67
C ASP A 248 18.04 10.70 4.35
N ILE A 249 17.04 10.02 3.78
CA ILE A 249 16.45 8.79 4.28
C ILE A 249 16.34 7.79 3.14
N ILE A 250 16.76 6.55 3.37
CA ILE A 250 16.39 5.42 2.52
C ILE A 250 15.36 4.57 3.25
N ALA A 251 14.21 4.39 2.61
CA ALA A 251 13.14 3.54 3.09
C ALA A 251 13.03 2.29 2.22
N THR A 252 12.84 1.12 2.84
CA THR A 252 12.64 -0.12 2.09
C THR A 252 11.72 -1.07 2.83
N ASP A 253 11.21 -2.07 2.10
CA ASP A 253 10.26 -3.03 2.62
C ASP A 253 10.89 -3.99 3.65
N GLU A 254 10.94 -5.29 3.39
CA GLU A 254 11.31 -6.29 4.37
C GLU A 254 12.75 -6.78 4.21
N ILE A 255 13.60 -6.52 5.20
CA ILE A 255 14.97 -7.04 5.22
C ILE A 255 15.00 -8.54 5.56
N GLY A 256 15.82 -9.29 4.82
CA GLY A 256 15.95 -10.72 5.07
C GLY A 256 17.23 -11.37 4.57
N ARG A 257 17.87 -10.80 3.54
CA ARG A 257 19.04 -11.39 2.89
C ARG A 257 20.34 -10.80 3.47
N ASN A 258 21.46 -11.54 3.35
CA ASN A 258 22.75 -11.03 3.79
C ASN A 258 23.20 -9.81 2.98
N GLU A 259 22.85 -9.73 1.69
CA GLU A 259 23.17 -8.59 0.83
C GLU A 259 22.47 -7.31 1.31
N ASP A 260 21.22 -7.42 1.81
CA ASP A 260 20.49 -6.28 2.39
C ASP A 260 21.25 -5.71 3.59
N VAL A 261 21.81 -6.59 4.44
CA VAL A 261 22.58 -6.20 5.64
C VAL A 261 23.81 -5.38 5.25
N ILE A 262 24.53 -5.80 4.20
CA ILE A 262 25.73 -5.11 3.72
C ILE A 262 25.36 -3.73 3.15
N ALA A 263 24.29 -3.65 2.36
CA ALA A 263 23.83 -2.38 1.79
C ALA A 263 23.34 -1.39 2.87
N ILE A 264 22.64 -1.88 3.89
CA ILE A 264 22.20 -1.06 5.04
C ILE A 264 23.40 -0.54 5.84
N GLU A 265 24.41 -1.39 6.06
CA GLU A 265 25.64 -0.98 6.73
C GLU A 265 26.33 0.17 6.00
N GLU A 266 26.46 0.05 4.68
CA GLU A 266 27.04 1.11 3.84
C GLU A 266 26.22 2.41 3.90
N ALA A 267 24.89 2.32 3.84
CA ALA A 267 24.02 3.49 3.92
C ALA A 267 24.15 4.22 5.27
N ILE A 268 24.18 3.48 6.38
CA ILE A 268 24.32 4.08 7.71
C ILE A 268 25.70 4.72 7.87
N ASN A 269 26.77 4.07 7.38
CA ASN A 269 28.13 4.59 7.45
C ASN A 269 28.32 5.89 6.62
N THR A 270 27.51 6.09 5.59
CA THR A 270 27.49 7.33 4.78
C THR A 270 26.61 8.43 5.38
N GLY A 271 26.00 8.19 6.55
CA GLY A 271 25.18 9.16 7.28
C GLY A 271 23.72 9.22 6.84
N VAL A 272 23.28 8.29 6.00
CA VAL A 272 21.89 8.19 5.53
C VAL A 272 21.06 7.44 6.57
N THR A 273 19.86 7.95 6.86
CA THR A 273 18.94 7.28 7.79
C THR A 273 18.22 6.13 7.10
N ILE A 274 18.12 4.97 7.76
CA ILE A 274 17.41 3.80 7.24
C ILE A 274 16.09 3.59 7.99
N ILE A 275 15.00 3.46 7.23
CA ILE A 275 13.70 3.01 7.75
C ILE A 275 13.30 1.74 6.99
N THR A 276 13.19 0.62 7.69
CA THR A 276 12.90 -0.66 7.05
C THR A 276 11.99 -1.52 7.91
N THR A 277 11.46 -2.60 7.34
CA THR A 277 10.64 -3.57 8.07
C THR A 277 11.29 -4.95 8.18
N ALA A 278 10.83 -5.75 9.12
CA ALA A 278 11.12 -7.17 9.23
C ALA A 278 9.85 -7.94 9.61
N HIS A 279 9.69 -9.16 9.07
CA HIS A 279 8.67 -10.05 9.61
C HIS A 279 9.09 -10.58 10.98
N GLY A 280 8.21 -10.43 11.96
CA GLY A 280 8.34 -11.05 13.27
C GLY A 280 7.24 -10.61 14.21
N SER A 281 6.97 -11.40 15.25
CA SER A 281 5.98 -11.03 16.28
C SER A 281 6.53 -10.02 17.29
N ASP A 282 7.83 -10.09 17.54
CA ASP A 282 8.51 -9.34 18.59
C ASP A 282 10.02 -9.30 18.34
N LEU A 283 10.76 -8.65 19.26
CA LEU A 283 12.20 -8.51 19.18
C LEU A 283 12.95 -9.84 19.30
N ASP A 284 12.46 -10.78 20.12
CA ASP A 284 13.14 -12.05 20.35
C ASP A 284 13.00 -12.98 19.15
N ASP A 285 11.86 -12.94 18.45
CA ASP A 285 11.65 -13.64 17.18
C ASP A 285 12.66 -13.19 16.12
N ILE A 286 12.78 -11.88 15.88
CA ILE A 286 13.71 -11.38 14.87
C ILE A 286 15.19 -11.57 15.25
N ARG A 287 15.52 -11.63 16.55
CA ARG A 287 16.88 -11.92 17.03
C ARG A 287 17.33 -13.34 16.73
N ARG A 288 16.41 -14.29 16.51
CA ARG A 288 16.74 -15.66 16.11
C ARG A 288 17.20 -15.73 14.65
N ARG A 289 16.88 -14.72 13.84
CA ARG A 289 17.24 -14.66 12.42
C ARG A 289 18.67 -14.14 12.28
N PRO A 290 19.63 -14.94 11.74
CA PRO A 290 21.04 -14.57 11.74
C PRO A 290 21.35 -13.24 11.05
N THR A 291 20.65 -12.92 9.95
CA THR A 291 20.85 -11.67 9.19
C THR A 291 20.44 -10.44 9.99
N ILE A 292 19.24 -10.45 10.57
CA ILE A 292 18.72 -9.34 11.37
C ILE A 292 19.44 -9.22 12.71
N ARG A 293 19.81 -10.35 13.33
CA ARG A 293 20.60 -10.36 14.57
C ARG A 293 21.91 -9.59 14.42
N LYS A 294 22.59 -9.68 13.27
CA LYS A 294 23.81 -8.91 12.99
C LYS A 294 23.55 -7.41 13.07
N LEU A 295 22.48 -6.92 12.43
CA LEU A 295 22.12 -5.49 12.45
C LEU A 295 21.78 -5.01 13.87
N ILE A 296 21.02 -5.79 14.62
CA ILE A 296 20.67 -5.48 16.02
C ILE A 296 21.93 -5.42 16.90
N ASN A 297 22.81 -6.41 16.79
CA ASN A 297 24.03 -6.47 17.59
C ASN A 297 25.01 -5.34 17.28
N LYS A 298 25.02 -4.85 16.03
CA LYS A 298 25.82 -3.68 15.64
C LYS A 298 25.23 -2.35 16.13
N GLY A 299 24.00 -2.35 16.68
CA GLY A 299 23.35 -1.14 17.19
C GLY A 299 22.92 -0.17 16.09
N PHE A 300 22.65 -0.66 14.89
CA PHE A 300 22.34 0.16 13.71
C PHE A 300 20.98 0.84 13.75
N PHE A 301 20.05 0.34 14.56
CA PHE A 301 18.72 0.93 14.69
C PHE A 301 18.58 1.66 16.01
N ASP A 302 18.17 2.92 15.94
CA ASP A 302 17.85 3.77 17.08
C ASP A 302 16.48 3.46 17.67
N ARG A 303 15.56 2.93 16.84
CA ARG A 303 14.18 2.63 17.20
C ARG A 303 13.71 1.30 16.63
N TYR A 304 12.96 0.56 17.43
CA TYR A 304 12.20 -0.61 17.01
C TYR A 304 10.72 -0.36 17.26
N ILE A 305 9.90 -0.42 16.21
CA ILE A 305 8.44 -0.34 16.33
C ILE A 305 7.91 -1.76 16.21
N ILE A 306 7.18 -2.25 17.22
CA ILE A 306 6.51 -3.54 17.17
C ILE A 306 5.03 -3.30 16.85
N LEU A 307 4.60 -3.79 15.70
CA LEU A 307 3.21 -3.81 15.27
C LEU A 307 2.57 -5.16 15.54
N GLY A 308 1.28 -5.13 15.83
CA GLY A 308 0.47 -6.30 16.06
C GLY A 308 -1.00 -6.04 15.74
N THR A 309 -1.84 -6.88 16.31
CA THR A 309 -3.29 -6.87 16.09
C THR A 309 -4.09 -6.84 17.39
N SER A 310 -3.45 -6.55 18.54
CA SER A 310 -4.08 -6.65 19.86
C SER A 310 -5.33 -5.76 20.01
N SER A 311 -5.33 -4.61 19.35
CA SER A 311 -6.47 -3.67 19.30
C SER A 311 -6.95 -3.43 17.86
N GLY A 312 -6.72 -4.40 16.96
CA GLY A 312 -6.96 -4.28 15.52
C GLY A 312 -5.69 -4.12 14.69
N VAL A 313 -5.81 -4.23 13.37
CA VAL A 313 -4.67 -4.11 12.43
C VAL A 313 -3.96 -2.75 12.60
N GLY A 314 -2.62 -2.77 12.65
CA GLY A 314 -1.83 -1.55 12.87
C GLY A 314 -1.69 -1.15 14.35
N SER A 315 -2.01 -2.05 15.28
CA SER A 315 -1.78 -1.79 16.72
C SER A 315 -0.29 -1.67 17.01
N ILE A 316 0.12 -0.58 17.66
CA ILE A 316 1.49 -0.41 18.15
C ILE A 316 1.59 -1.12 19.51
N GLU A 317 2.31 -2.23 19.56
CA GLU A 317 2.49 -3.03 20.78
C GLU A 317 3.62 -2.47 21.65
N ALA A 318 4.67 -1.97 21.00
CA ALA A 318 5.80 -1.35 21.67
C ALA A 318 6.58 -0.42 20.73
N ILE A 319 7.27 0.56 21.31
CA ILE A 319 8.35 1.28 20.66
C ILE A 319 9.55 1.17 21.57
N LEU A 320 10.63 0.54 21.10
CA LEU A 320 11.84 0.27 21.89
C LEU A 320 12.98 1.19 21.46
N LYS A 321 13.79 1.64 22.41
CA LYS A 321 15.06 2.32 22.12
C LYS A 321 16.12 1.34 21.60
N GLY A 322 16.97 1.82 20.71
CA GLY A 322 18.07 1.07 20.10
C GLY A 322 19.09 0.51 21.08
N ASN A 323 19.49 1.34 22.04
CA ASN A 323 20.63 1.07 22.93
C ASN A 323 20.33 0.07 24.06
N ASN A 324 19.10 0.08 24.60
CA ASN A 324 18.74 -0.71 25.78
C ASN A 324 17.41 -1.47 25.63
N PHE A 325 16.74 -1.35 24.47
CA PHE A 325 15.43 -1.96 24.20
C PHE A 325 14.32 -1.57 25.19
N GLU A 326 14.47 -0.44 25.88
CA GLU A 326 13.47 0.11 26.79
C GLU A 326 12.21 0.52 26.00
N ASN A 327 11.03 0.04 26.44
CA ASN A 327 9.76 0.38 25.82
C ASN A 327 9.28 1.77 26.25
N ILE A 328 9.28 2.71 25.30
CA ILE A 328 8.89 4.10 25.51
C ILE A 328 7.45 4.43 25.09
N TYR A 329 6.73 3.48 24.50
CA TYR A 329 5.34 3.71 24.06
C TYR A 329 4.33 3.66 25.21
N LYS A 330 4.60 2.86 26.27
CA LYS A 330 3.70 2.73 27.43
C LYS A 330 3.67 3.96 28.37
N CYS A 331 4.56 4.93 28.18
CA CYS A 331 4.66 6.12 29.05
C CYS A 331 3.72 7.29 28.69
N LYS A 332 2.88 7.19 27.63
CA LYS A 332 2.03 8.30 27.16
C LYS A 332 0.51 8.14 27.34
N LYS A 333 0.04 7.27 28.25
CA LYS A 333 -1.40 7.27 28.65
C LYS A 333 -1.77 8.32 29.72
N GLY A 334 -0.88 9.23 30.10
CA GLY A 334 -1.16 10.15 31.23
C GLY A 334 -0.42 11.48 31.33
N LYS A 335 0.28 11.96 30.30
CA LYS A 335 0.88 13.31 30.36
C LYS A 335 0.57 14.12 29.10
N LYS A 336 -0.09 15.27 29.30
CA LYS A 336 -0.19 16.36 28.33
C LYS A 336 1.20 16.67 27.78
N ILE A 337 1.30 16.78 26.47
CA ILE A 337 2.48 17.27 25.77
C ILE A 337 2.65 18.73 26.19
N GLN A 338 3.63 19.02 27.04
CA GLN A 338 4.22 20.35 27.13
C GLN A 338 5.46 20.32 26.26
N CYS A 339 5.38 20.97 25.10
CA CYS A 339 6.55 21.38 24.35
C CYS A 339 7.26 22.46 25.16
N GLY A 340 8.55 22.27 25.41
CA GLY A 340 9.48 23.29 25.90
C GLY A 340 10.50 23.59 24.81
#